data_AF-A0A7S3SDQ6-F1
#
_entry.id   AF-A0A7S3SDQ6-F1
#
_cell.length_a   1.000
_cell.length_b   1.000
_cell.length_c   1.000
_cell.angle_alpha   90.00
_cell.angle_beta   90.00
_cell.angle_gamma   90.00
#
_symmetry.space_group_name_H-M   'P 1'
#
loop_
_entity.id
_entity.type
_entity.pdbx_description
1 polymer ?
#
loop_
_entity_poly.entity_id
_entity_poly.type
_entity_poly.pdbx_seq_one_letter_code
_entity_poly.pdbx_strand_id
1 'polypeptide(L)'
;TMSFMYANHILAMWANGMTGSSNNDWAYMGFHAVFVGVGGLLWFVLFQVALQFTTRVSTVLHLAAIRSVIRAPIDKFFDRHPTGRIMNRMSFDLTSIDIFLFIAYAGVVGCIWNITIPIGYVHFMMPWWFTLMLIP
;
A
#
# COMPACT_ATOMS: atom_id res chain seq x y z
N THR A 1 6.42 12.11 1.13
CA THR A 1 7.56 11.49 1.86
C THR A 1 8.77 11.32 0.95
N MET A 2 8.66 10.63 -0.20
CA MET A 2 9.76 10.61 -1.19
C MET A 2 10.14 12.01 -1.69
N SER A 3 9.17 12.90 -1.89
CA SER A 3 9.40 14.31 -2.23
C SER A 3 10.23 15.06 -1.18
N PHE A 4 10.00 14.79 0.10
CA PHE A 4 10.73 15.40 1.22
C PHE A 4 12.17 14.88 1.28
N MET A 5 12.36 13.57 1.08
CA MET A 5 13.70 12.99 1.01
C MET A 5 14.50 13.51 -0.19
N TYR A 6 13.84 13.67 -1.33
CA TYR A 6 14.45 14.26 -2.53
C TYR A 6 14.85 15.72 -2.30
N ALA A 7 14.00 16.51 -1.65
CA ALA A 7 14.32 17.88 -1.27
C ALA A 7 15.52 17.95 -0.30
N ASN A 8 15.56 17.08 0.71
CA ASN A 8 16.69 17.00 1.64
C ASN A 8 17.98 16.57 0.95
N HIS A 9 17.90 15.69 -0.05
CA HIS A 9 19.06 15.26 -0.81
C HIS A 9 19.67 16.41 -1.64
N ILE A 10 18.82 17.18 -2.34
CA ILE A 10 19.26 18.38 -3.07
C ILE A 10 19.88 19.39 -2.12
N LEU A 11 19.27 19.58 -0.94
CA LEU A 11 19.80 20.48 0.08
C LEU A 11 21.18 20.02 0.58
N ALA A 12 21.37 18.72 0.79
CA ALA A 12 22.65 18.14 1.21
C ALA A 12 23.75 18.34 0.15
N MET A 13 23.43 18.13 -1.14
CA MET A 13 24.35 18.40 -2.24
C MET A 13 24.79 19.86 -2.29
N TRP A 14 23.82 20.78 -2.12
CA TRP A 14 24.10 22.21 -2.09
C TRP A 14 24.99 22.60 -0.89
N ALA A 15 24.72 22.05 0.30
CA ALA A 15 25.51 22.28 1.50
C ALA A 15 26.95 21.73 1.40
N ASN A 16 27.13 20.56 0.78
CA ASN A 16 28.45 19.97 0.52
C ASN A 16 29.26 20.84 -0.46
N GLY A 17 28.62 21.41 -1.48
CA GLY A 17 29.25 22.34 -2.41
C GLY A 17 29.77 23.61 -1.74
N MET A 18 29.13 24.08 -0.67
CA MET A 18 29.57 25.25 0.09
C MET A 18 30.76 25.00 1.00
N THR A 19 30.90 23.77 1.50
CA THR A 19 31.95 23.40 2.44
C THR A 19 33.23 22.94 1.75
N GLY A 20 33.26 22.87 0.41
CA GLY A 20 34.41 22.41 -0.36
C GLY A 20 34.79 20.94 -0.10
N SER A 21 33.89 20.18 0.52
CA SER A 21 34.09 18.78 0.84
C SER A 21 33.90 17.94 -0.42
N SER A 22 34.98 17.42 -1.00
CA SER A 22 34.91 16.44 -2.09
C SER A 22 34.54 15.06 -1.55
N ASN A 23 33.34 14.95 -0.97
CA ASN A 23 32.79 13.65 -0.64
C ASN A 23 32.45 12.90 -1.93
N ASN A 24 32.46 11.57 -1.85
CA ASN A 24 32.13 10.71 -2.98
C ASN A 24 30.62 10.77 -3.28
N ASP A 25 30.15 11.90 -3.81
CA ASP A 25 28.74 12.21 -4.07
C ASP A 25 28.09 11.21 -5.03
N TRP A 26 28.86 10.63 -5.96
CA TRP A 26 28.38 9.64 -6.91
C TRP A 26 28.02 8.32 -6.24
N ALA A 27 28.78 7.89 -5.22
CA ALA A 27 28.46 6.68 -4.46
C ALA A 27 27.18 6.87 -3.63
N TYR A 28 26.99 8.05 -3.02
CA TYR A 28 25.76 8.39 -2.29
C TYR A 28 24.54 8.46 -3.23
N MET A 29 24.67 9.09 -4.41
CA MET A 29 23.62 9.12 -5.42
C MET A 29 23.24 7.71 -5.92
N GLY A 30 24.24 6.86 -6.20
CA GLY A 30 24.02 5.49 -6.64
C GLY A 30 23.24 4.68 -5.61
N PHE A 31 23.63 4.78 -4.34
CA PHE A 31 22.92 4.12 -3.24
C PHE A 31 21.47 4.60 -3.10
N HIS A 32 21.23 5.91 -3.15
CA HIS A 32 19.89 6.48 -3.11
C HIS A 32 19.01 6.00 -4.28
N ALA A 33 19.57 5.95 -5.48
CA ALA A 33 18.85 5.47 -6.66
C ALA A 33 18.43 3.99 -6.51
N VAL A 34 19.31 3.13 -5.98
CA VAL A 34 19.00 1.72 -5.70
C VAL A 34 17.92 1.61 -4.63
N PHE A 35 18.01 2.36 -3.54
CA PHE A 35 17.04 2.32 -2.44
C PHE A 35 15.63 2.74 -2.91
N VAL A 36 15.53 3.83 -3.67
CA VAL A 36 14.25 4.29 -4.25
C VAL A 36 13.73 3.28 -5.29
N GLY A 37 14.61 2.72 -6.12
CA GLY A 37 14.25 1.72 -7.12
C GLY A 37 13.68 0.44 -6.51
N VAL A 38 14.37 -0.12 -5.50
CA VAL A 38 13.91 -1.31 -4.76
C VAL A 38 12.61 -1.02 -4.02
N GLY A 39 12.52 0.15 -3.39
CA GLY A 39 11.31 0.59 -2.72
C GLY A 39 10.11 0.70 -3.66
N GLY A 40 10.30 1.38 -4.80
CA GLY A 40 9.26 1.53 -5.83
C GLY A 40 8.82 0.19 -6.42
N LEU A 41 9.75 -0.74 -6.66
CA LEU A 41 9.44 -2.08 -7.15
C LEU A 41 8.60 -2.86 -6.14
N LEU A 42 8.97 -2.83 -4.85
CA LEU A 42 8.21 -3.50 -3.80
C LEU A 42 6.80 -2.91 -3.67
N TRP A 43 6.66 -1.58 -3.74
CA TRP A 43 5.35 -0.92 -3.77
C TRP A 43 4.50 -1.40 -4.94
N PHE A 44 5.09 -1.47 -6.14
CA PHE A 44 4.40 -1.95 -7.33
C PHE A 44 3.94 -3.40 -7.18
N VAL A 45 4.78 -4.28 -6.63
CA VAL A 45 4.42 -5.68 -6.37
C VAL A 45 3.26 -5.78 -5.37
N LEU A 46 3.33 -5.05 -4.25
CA LEU A 46 2.25 -5.03 -3.26
C LEU A 46 0.94 -4.51 -3.84
N PHE A 47 1.00 -3.48 -4.68
CA PHE A 47 -0.17 -2.97 -5.39
C PHE A 47 -0.79 -4.03 -6.31
N GLN A 48 0.01 -4.78 -7.06
CA GLN A 48 -0.49 -5.88 -7.90
C GLN A 48 -1.13 -6.99 -7.06
N VAL A 49 -0.52 -7.36 -5.94
CA VAL A 49 -1.09 -8.34 -5.00
C VAL A 49 -2.43 -7.86 -4.46
N ALA A 50 -2.56 -6.56 -4.15
CA ALA A 50 -3.81 -5.94 -3.71
C ALA A 50 -4.95 -6.16 -4.71
N LEU A 51 -4.69 -5.85 -5.98
CA LEU A 51 -5.67 -5.99 -7.05
C LEU A 51 -6.12 -7.44 -7.22
N GLN A 52 -5.17 -8.38 -7.16
CA GLN A 52 -5.46 -9.81 -7.25
C GLN A 52 -6.24 -10.30 -6.02
N PHE A 53 -5.94 -9.77 -4.84
CA PHE A 53 -6.66 -10.13 -3.62
C PHE A 53 -8.10 -9.63 -3.64
N THR A 54 -8.33 -8.35 -3.96
CA THR A 54 -9.67 -7.76 -4.01
C THR A 54 -10.55 -8.47 -5.04
N THR A 55 -10.05 -8.74 -6.24
CA THR A 55 -10.81 -9.46 -7.28
C THR A 55 -11.17 -10.90 -6.88
N ARG A 56 -10.26 -11.61 -6.20
CA ARG A 56 -10.54 -12.94 -5.66
C ARG A 56 -11.59 -12.91 -4.56
N VAL A 57 -11.49 -11.97 -3.61
CA VAL A 57 -12.47 -11.80 -2.52
C VAL A 57 -13.85 -11.50 -3.10
N SER A 58 -13.93 -10.58 -4.07
CA SER A 58 -15.17 -10.23 -4.78
C SER A 58 -15.81 -11.46 -5.42
N THR A 59 -15.02 -12.28 -6.13
CA THR A 59 -15.51 -13.49 -6.81
C THR A 59 -16.05 -14.52 -5.82
N VAL A 60 -15.35 -14.75 -4.70
CA VAL A 60 -15.78 -15.70 -3.66
C VAL A 60 -17.06 -15.22 -2.98
N LEU A 61 -17.13 -13.93 -2.63
CA LEU A 61 -18.30 -13.35 -1.97
C LEU A 61 -19.52 -13.40 -2.91
N HIS A 62 -19.33 -13.09 -4.19
CA HIS A 62 -20.37 -13.16 -5.21
C HIS A 62 -20.89 -14.59 -5.43
N LEU A 63 -20.01 -15.60 -5.47
CA LEU A 63 -20.42 -17.00 -5.59
C LEU A 63 -21.14 -17.52 -4.34
N ALA A 64 -20.69 -17.11 -3.14
CA ALA A 64 -21.35 -17.46 -1.88
C ALA A 64 -22.75 -16.84 -1.81
N ALA A 65 -22.89 -15.58 -2.24
CA ALA A 65 -24.15 -14.87 -2.38
C ALA A 65 -25.13 -15.56 -3.34
N ILE A 66 -24.68 -15.94 -4.54
CA ILE A 66 -25.53 -16.68 -5.49
C ILE A 66 -25.99 -18.01 -4.89
N ARG A 67 -25.08 -18.75 -4.25
CA ARG A 67 -25.43 -20.04 -3.63
C ARG A 67 -26.45 -19.91 -2.51
N SER A 68 -26.39 -18.84 -1.71
CA SER A 68 -27.37 -18.60 -0.65
C SER A 68 -28.74 -18.20 -1.22
N VAL A 69 -28.77 -17.41 -2.28
CA VAL A 69 -30.02 -17.03 -2.98
C VAL A 69 -30.70 -18.24 -3.62
N ILE A 70 -29.95 -19.12 -4.31
CA ILE A 70 -30.53 -20.32 -4.96
C ILE A 70 -31.08 -21.32 -3.94
N ARG A 71 -30.53 -21.36 -2.72
CA ARG A 71 -30.99 -22.25 -1.64
C ARG A 71 -32.14 -21.69 -0.80
N ALA A 72 -32.57 -20.45 -1.05
CA ALA A 72 -33.69 -19.86 -0.31
C ALA A 72 -35.04 -20.50 -0.71
N PRO A 73 -35.96 -20.73 0.23
CA PRO A 73 -37.27 -21.33 -0.07
C PRO A 73 -38.10 -20.42 -0.99
N ILE A 74 -38.58 -21.00 -2.09
CA ILE A 74 -39.27 -20.32 -3.20
C ILE A 74 -40.57 -19.66 -2.71
N ASP A 75 -41.27 -20.34 -1.83
CA ASP A 75 -42.60 -20.09 -1.27
C ASP A 75 -42.69 -18.90 -0.29
N LYS A 76 -41.59 -18.48 0.35
CA LYS A 76 -41.60 -17.32 1.27
C LYS A 76 -40.74 -16.15 0.82
N PHE A 77 -39.75 -16.40 -0.02
CA PHE A 77 -38.71 -15.42 -0.36
C PHE A 77 -38.89 -14.82 -1.77
N PHE A 78 -39.34 -15.62 -2.74
CA PHE A 78 -39.43 -15.19 -4.15
C PHE A 78 -40.75 -14.48 -4.49
N ASP A 79 -41.85 -14.78 -3.79
CA ASP A 79 -43.13 -14.10 -4.00
C ASP A 79 -43.21 -12.71 -3.34
N ARG A 80 -42.44 -12.47 -2.27
CA ARG A 80 -42.52 -11.23 -1.49
C ARG A 80 -41.52 -10.18 -1.97
N HIS A 81 -40.39 -10.58 -2.55
CA HIS A 81 -39.31 -9.68 -2.96
C HIS A 81 -38.88 -10.04 -4.40
N PRO A 82 -39.02 -9.12 -5.38
CA PRO A 82 -38.58 -9.41 -6.74
C PRO A 82 -37.08 -9.69 -6.72
N THR A 83 -36.70 -10.91 -7.11
CA THR A 83 -35.31 -11.44 -7.10
C THR A 83 -34.30 -10.50 -7.76
N GLY A 84 -34.74 -9.73 -8.76
CA GLY A 84 -33.92 -8.70 -9.39
C GLY A 84 -33.47 -7.58 -8.45
N ARG A 85 -34.28 -7.21 -7.43
CA ARG A 85 -33.93 -6.15 -6.46
C ARG A 85 -32.88 -6.61 -5.47
N ILE A 86 -32.90 -7.88 -5.08
CA ILE A 86 -31.89 -8.47 -4.17
C ILE A 86 -30.55 -8.59 -4.90
N MET A 87 -30.57 -9.05 -6.14
CA MET A 87 -29.35 -9.13 -6.97
C MET A 87 -28.76 -7.75 -7.27
N ASN A 88 -29.61 -6.76 -7.59
CA ASN A 88 -29.15 -5.39 -7.81
C ASN A 88 -28.52 -4.76 -6.55
N ARG A 89 -29.08 -5.07 -5.37
CA ARG A 89 -28.53 -4.61 -4.09
C ARG A 89 -27.23 -5.32 -3.73
N MET A 90 -27.17 -6.65 -3.91
CA MET A 90 -25.94 -7.41 -3.67
C MET A 90 -24.78 -6.96 -4.55
N SER A 91 -25.02 -6.69 -5.84
CA SER A 91 -23.97 -6.18 -6.75
C SER A 91 -23.43 -4.82 -6.30
N PHE A 92 -24.31 -3.93 -5.83
CA PHE A 92 -23.92 -2.64 -5.29
C PHE A 92 -23.15 -2.76 -3.97
N ASP A 93 -23.61 -3.63 -3.07
CA ASP A 93 -22.96 -3.88 -1.77
C ASP A 93 -21.58 -4.53 -1.97
N LEU A 94 -21.44 -5.47 -2.92
CA LEU A 94 -20.17 -6.10 -3.30
C LEU A 94 -19.17 -5.06 -3.84
N THR A 95 -19.61 -4.23 -4.78
CA THR A 95 -18.77 -3.16 -5.35
C THR A 95 -18.30 -2.19 -4.27
N SER A 96 -19.18 -1.86 -3.32
CA SER A 96 -18.84 -0.99 -2.19
C SER A 96 -17.77 -1.63 -1.29
N ILE A 97 -17.94 -2.91 -0.93
CA ILE A 97 -16.97 -3.66 -0.11
C ILE A 97 -15.60 -3.71 -0.81
N ASP A 98 -15.56 -3.97 -2.11
CA ASP A 98 -14.32 -4.05 -2.88
C ASP A 98 -13.55 -2.71 -2.86
N ILE A 99 -14.25 -1.59 -3.02
CA ILE A 99 -13.66 -0.25 -2.95
C ILE A 99 -13.11 0.03 -1.55
N PHE A 100 -13.89 -0.24 -0.50
CA PHE A 100 -13.45 0.00 0.88
C PHE A 100 -12.26 -0.90 1.25
N LEU A 101 -12.27 -2.16 0.83
CA LEU A 101 -11.19 -3.10 1.07
C LEU A 101 -9.89 -2.65 0.38
N PHE A 102 -9.99 -2.19 -0.87
CA PHE A 102 -8.84 -1.65 -1.60
C PHE A 102 -8.27 -0.40 -0.94
N ILE A 103 -9.12 0.55 -0.54
CA ILE A 103 -8.70 1.78 0.14
C ILE A 103 -8.05 1.45 1.49
N ALA A 104 -8.65 0.56 2.29
CA ALA A 104 -8.11 0.14 3.57
C ALA A 104 -6.74 -0.55 3.40
N TYR A 105 -6.62 -1.46 2.42
CA TYR A 105 -5.35 -2.10 2.09
C TYR A 105 -4.29 -1.08 1.68
N ALA A 106 -4.60 -0.20 0.74
CA ALA A 106 -3.69 0.84 0.28
C ALA A 106 -3.27 1.79 1.42
N GLY A 107 -4.19 2.09 2.34
CA GLY A 107 -3.93 2.88 3.54
C GLY A 107 -2.94 2.19 4.49
N VAL A 108 -3.16 0.92 4.82
CA VAL A 108 -2.26 0.15 5.70
C VAL A 108 -0.87 0.02 5.08
N VAL A 109 -0.78 -0.35 3.81
CA VAL A 109 0.50 -0.45 3.09
C VAL A 109 1.19 0.92 3.02
N GLY A 110 0.43 1.98 2.77
CA GLY A 110 0.92 3.37 2.81
C GLY A 110 1.48 3.76 4.17
N CYS A 111 0.81 3.42 5.28
CA CYS A 111 1.28 3.68 6.64
C CYS A 111 2.58 2.95 6.94
N ILE A 112 2.65 1.66 6.61
CA ILE A 112 3.88 0.85 6.77
C ILE A 112 5.02 1.51 5.99
N TRP A 113 4.76 1.90 4.75
CA TRP A 113 5.76 2.56 3.90
C TRP A 113 6.24 3.89 4.47
N ASN A 114 5.33 4.66 5.04
CA ASN A 114 5.62 5.97 5.61
C ASN A 114 6.53 5.86 6.85
N ILE A 115 6.43 4.77 7.60
CA ILE A 115 7.22 4.52 8.81
C ILE A 115 8.57 3.87 8.46
N THR A 116 8.57 2.84 7.62
CA THR A 116 9.77 2.04 7.35
C THR A 116 10.84 2.81 6.59
N ILE A 117 10.46 3.63 5.60
CA ILE A 117 11.40 4.34 4.73
C ILE A 117 12.26 5.38 5.51
N PRO A 118 11.68 6.27 6.33
CA PRO A 118 12.45 7.21 7.15
C PRO A 118 13.30 6.51 8.21
N ILE A 119 12.75 5.49 8.89
CA ILE A 119 13.47 4.77 9.94
C ILE A 119 14.71 4.06 9.33
N GLY A 120 14.54 3.35 8.22
CA GLY A 120 15.64 2.71 7.52
C GLY A 120 16.70 3.70 7.05
N TYR A 121 16.28 4.87 6.55
CA TYR A 121 17.19 5.92 6.14
C TYR A 121 18.01 6.49 7.31
N VAL A 122 17.36 6.77 8.45
CA VAL A 122 18.03 7.29 9.65
C VAL A 122 19.02 6.27 10.22
N HIS A 123 18.63 4.99 10.32
CA HIS A 123 19.52 3.95 10.85
C HIS A 123 20.75 3.70 9.98
N PHE A 124 20.64 3.94 8.67
CA PHE A 124 21.75 3.77 7.75
C PHE A 124 22.70 4.97 7.73
N MET A 125 22.17 6.19 7.85
CA MET A 125 22.97 7.43 7.84
C MET A 125 23.62 7.72 9.21
N MET A 126 22.99 7.25 10.29
CA MET A 126 23.50 7.44 11.65
C MET A 126 24.47 6.31 12.03
N PRO A 127 25.54 6.60 12.77
CA PRO A 127 26.41 5.56 13.32
C PRO A 127 25.64 4.54 14.19
N TRP A 128 26.06 3.28 14.15
CA TRP A 128 25.42 2.12 14.81
C TRP A 128 25.19 2.26 16.32
N TRP A 129 25.88 3.18 16.99
CA TRP A 129 25.68 3.44 18.43
C TRP A 129 24.40 4.25 18.70
N PHE A 130 23.94 5.06 17.74
CA PHE A 130 22.68 5.81 17.88
C PHE A 130 21.46 4.91 17.74
N THR A 131 21.57 3.84 16.96
CA THR A 131 20.51 2.84 16.78
C THR A 131 20.29 1.97 18.02
N LEU A 132 21.33 1.79 18.86
CA LEU A 132 21.21 1.08 20.14
C LEU A 132 20.44 1.88 21.21
N MET A 133 20.42 3.21 21.13
CA MET A 133 19.67 4.09 22.07
C MET A 133 18.18 4.21 21.76
N LEU A 134 17.74 3.76 20.57
CA LEU A 134 16.35 3.86 20.12
C LEU A 134 15.52 2.61 20.47
N ILE A 135 16.18 1.48 20.71
CA ILE A 135 15.54 0.26 21.20
C ILE A 135 15.40 0.41 22.72
N PRO A 136 14.18 0.53 23.28
CA PRO A 136 13.99 0.68 24.73
C PRO A 136 14.50 -0.53 25.52
#